data_AF-A0A9D4GDG4-F1
#
_entry.id   AF-A0A9D4GDG4-F1
#
_cell.length_a   1.000
_cell.length_b   1.000
_cell.length_c   1.000
_cell.angle_alpha   90.00
_cell.angle_beta   90.00
_cell.angle_gamma   90.00
#
_symmetry.space_group_name_H-M   'P 1'
#
loop_
_entity.id
_entity.type
_entity.pdbx_description
1 polymer ?
#
loop_
_entity_poly.entity_id
_entity_poly.type
_entity_poly.pdbx_seq_one_letter_code
_entity_poly.pdbx_strand_id
1 'polypeptide(L)' 'MGYPLQVGEFCLDVDASDVGIGAVLHQTQDWRERVIAYASRALIKNEKNKTIA' A
#
# COMPACT_ATOMS: atom_id res chain seq x y z
N MET A 1 -7.20 13.27 3.36
CA MET A 1 -6.64 12.23 4.24
C MET A 1 -7.70 11.87 5.27
N GLY A 2 -8.04 10.58 5.40
CA GLY A 2 -9.00 10.08 6.38
C GLY A 2 -8.30 9.60 7.66
N TYR A 3 -9.02 9.59 8.78
CA TYR A 3 -8.54 9.00 10.03
C TYR A 3 -9.00 7.54 10.11
N PRO A 4 -8.18 6.59 10.60
CA PRO A 4 -8.59 5.20 10.71
C PRO A 4 -9.72 5.04 11.72
N LEU A 5 -10.77 4.30 11.35
CA LEU A 5 -11.82 3.89 12.27
C LEU A 5 -11.53 2.48 12.80
N GLN A 6 -11.92 2.22 14.05
CA GLN A 6 -11.74 0.91 14.69
C GLN A 6 -12.60 -0.19 14.05
N VAL A 7 -13.61 0.21 13.27
CA VAL A 7 -14.54 -0.66 12.56
C VAL A 7 -14.53 -0.31 11.07
N GLY A 8 -14.71 -1.32 10.23
CA GLY A 8 -14.64 -1.19 8.77
C GLY A 8 -13.43 -1.92 8.20
N GLU A 9 -13.56 -2.37 6.96
CA GLU A 9 -12.54 -3.16 6.27
C GLU A 9 -11.37 -2.29 5.82
N PHE A 10 -10.16 -2.68 6.21
CA PHE A 10 -8.93 -2.10 5.71
C PHE A 10 -8.50 -2.85 4.45
N CYS A 11 -8.25 -2.11 3.38
CA CYS A 11 -7.71 -2.61 2.15
C CYS A 11 -6.34 -1.97 1.89
N LEU A 12 -5.39 -2.81 1.49
CA LEU A 12 -4.03 -2.42 1.22
C LEU A 12 -3.70 -2.75 -0.23
N ASP A 13 -3.74 -1.74 -1.07
CA ASP A 13 -3.34 -1.85 -2.46
C ASP A 13 -1.82 -1.71 -2.54
N VAL A 14 -1.14 -2.76 -3.02
CA VAL A 14 0.31 -2.78 -3.18
C VAL A 14 0.68 -2.83 -4.66
N ASP A 15 1.59 -1.96 -5.07
CA ASP A 15 2.21 -1.99 -6.40
C ASP A 15 3.72 -2.12 -6.22
N ALA A 16 4.34 -3.06 -6.93
CA ALA A 16 5.77 -3.32 -6.83
C ALA A 16 6.41 -3.25 -8.21
N SER A 17 7.55 -2.57 -8.28
CA SER A 17 8.39 -2.44 -9.46
C SER A 17 9.82 -2.87 -9.14
N ASP A 18 10.65 -3.05 -10.17
CA ASP A 18 12.07 -3.40 -10.01
C ASP A 18 12.89 -2.35 -9.24
N VAL A 19 12.34 -1.16 -9.01
CA VAL A 19 13.00 -0.04 -8.32
C VAL A 19 12.45 0.23 -6.92
N GLY A 20 11.22 -0.18 -6.62
CA GLY A 20 10.51 0.22 -5.41
C GLY A 20 9.15 -0.42 -5.25
N ILE A 21 8.67 -0.43 -4.01
CA ILE A 21 7.32 -0.87 -3.62
C ILE A 21 6.53 0.36 -3.17
N GLY A 22 5.33 0.53 -3.71
CA GLY A 22 4.31 1.46 -3.24
C GLY A 22 3.15 0.70 -2.61
N ALA A 23 2.52 1.32 -1.62
CA ALA A 23 1.30 0.81 -1.02
C ALA A 23 0.37 1.96 -0.60
N VAL A 24 -0.93 1.77 -0.82
CA VAL A 24 -2.00 2.68 -0.39
C VAL A 24 -2.88 1.94 0.60
N LEU A 25 -2.94 2.44 1.83
CA LEU A 25 -3.87 1.96 2.84
C LEU A 25 -5.13 2.80 2.77
N HIS A 26 -6.26 2.16 2.48
CA HIS A 26 -7.58 2.78 2.50
C HIS A 26 -8.55 1.94 3.32
N GLN A 27 -9.62 2.58 3.78
CA GLN A 27 -10.69 1.93 4.55
C GLN A 27 -12.03 2.34 3.96
N THR A 28 -12.97 1.40 3.87
CA THR A 28 -14.36 1.71 3.51
C THR A 28 -15.08 2.26 4.74
N GLN A 29 -15.44 3.55 4.70
CA GLN A 29 -16.15 4.28 5.75
C GLN A 29 -17.42 4.90 5.17
N ASP A 30 -18.58 4.64 5.77
CA ASP A 30 -19.87 5.15 5.29
C ASP A 30 -20.11 4.89 3.79
N TRP A 31 -19.79 3.67 3.34
CA TRP A 31 -19.89 3.24 1.94
C TRP A 31 -18.99 4.01 0.96
N ARG A 32 -17.96 4.70 1.48
CA ARG A 32 -16.98 5.44 0.69
C ARG A 32 -15.57 5.03 1.07
N GLU A 33 -14.72 4.90 0.07
CA GLU A 33 -13.31 4.61 0.29
C GLU A 33 -12.58 5.86 0.78
N ARG A 34 -11.85 5.73 1.88
CA ARG A 34 -11.05 6.80 2.49
C ARG A 34 -9.61 6.36 2.58
N VAL A 35 -8.72 7.08 1.90
CA VAL A 35 -7.27 6.87 2.03
C VAL A 35 -6.81 7.30 3.41
N ILE A 36 -6.16 6.38 4.11
CA ILE A 36 -5.62 6.56 5.46
C ILE A 36 -4.14 6.90 5.41
N ALA A 37 -3.37 6.14 4.63
CA ALA A 37 -1.91 6.31 4.55
C ALA A 37 -1.34 5.88 3.20
N TYR A 38 -0.18 6.46 2.87
CA TYR A 38 0.67 6.03 1.78
C TYR A 38 1.97 5.47 2.38
N ALA A 39 2.41 4.32 1.89
CA ALA A 39 3.73 3.80 2.18
C ALA A 39 4.48 3.62 0.85
N SER A 40 5.74 4.05 0.82
CA SER A 40 6.61 3.78 -0.34
C SER A 40 8.01 3.49 0.16
N ARG A 41 8.67 2.51 -0.46
CA ARG A 41 10.03 2.11 -0.11
C ARG A 41 10.79 1.74 -1.38
N ALA A 42 11.94 2.38 -1.59
CA ALA A 42 12.86 1.99 -2.65
C ALA A 42 13.46 0.61 -2.35
N LEU A 43 13.53 -0.25 -3.37
CA LEU A 43 14.19 -1.54 -3.23
C LEU A 43 15.70 -1.33 -3.11
N ILE A 44 16.30 -1.86 -2.04
CA ILE A 44 17.75 -1.87 -1.89
C ILE A 44 18.38 -2.89 -2.83
N LYS A 45 19.69 -2.77 -3.09
CA LYS A 45 20.43 -3.59 -4.09
C LYS A 45 20.22 -5.12 -3.91
N ASN A 46 19.96 -5.58 -2.68
CA ASN A 46 19.68 -6.97 -2.35
C ASN A 46 18.23 -7.43 -2.62
N GLU A 47 17.28 -6.51 -2.81
CA GLU A 47 15.87 -6.83 -3.12
C GLU A 47 15.54 -6.68 -4.61
N LYS A 48 16.47 -6.14 -5.42
CA LYS A 48 16.31 -5.92 -6.87
C LYS A 48 16.44 -7.17 -7.74
N ASN A 49 16.48 -8.37 -7.15
CA ASN A 49 16.69 -9.59 -7.94
C ASN A 49 15.78 -10.74 -7.48
N LYS A 50 14.56 -10.76 -8.00
CA LYS A 50 13.73 -11.97 -8.17
C LYS A 50 12.99 -11.93 -9.52
N THR A 51 13.73 -11.74 -10.61
CA THR A 51 13.30 -12.29 -11.90
C THR A 51 13.70 -13.77 -11.87
N ILE A 52 12.77 -14.64 -11.46
CA ILE A 52 12.79 -16.00 -12.01
C ILE A 52 12.26 -15.89 -13.45
N ALA A 53 13.03 -16.45 -14.38
CA ALA A 53 12.80 -16.41 -15.82
C ALA A 53 11.48 -17.05 -16.25
#